data_AF-A0A367J3G2-F1
#
_entry.id   AF-A0A367J3G2-F1
#
_cell.length_a   1.000
_cell.length_b   1.000
_cell.length_c   1.000
_cell.angle_alpha   90.00
_cell.angle_beta   90.00
_cell.angle_gamma   90.00
#
_symmetry.space_group_name_H-M   'P 1'
#
loop_
_entity.id
_entity.type
_entity.pdbx_description
1 polymer ?
#
loop_
_entity_poly.entity_id
_entity_poly.type
_entity_poly.pdbx_seq_one_letter_code
_entity_poly.pdbx_strand_id
1 'polypeptide(L)'
;MFNPYHGGDDFRRLTTVAYYNASGSPGRMHKEDDRKIRNGLKEIEADIPTSKTANVERFTRHIQYIFTNLDAFFNFYDFTVAEIIWKNCRGRQISLDVCSNILINGSEKYDKNRKKKKKTRLFRRKRMLNRRNPDF
;
A
#
# COMPACT_ATOMS: atom_id res chain seq x y z
N MET A 1 11.18 -7.39 14.62
CA MET A 1 11.88 -8.14 13.56
C MET A 1 11.27 -9.53 13.52
N PHE A 2 10.75 -10.00 12.37
CA PHE A 2 10.05 -11.29 12.27
C PHE A 2 11.07 -12.38 11.88
N ASN A 3 11.17 -13.47 12.65
CA ASN A 3 12.30 -14.41 12.55
C ASN A 3 11.79 -15.88 12.53
N PRO A 4 11.75 -16.55 11.37
CA PRO A 4 11.51 -17.99 11.28
C PRO A 4 12.83 -18.78 11.05
N TYR A 5 12.93 -19.97 11.65
CA TYR A 5 14.10 -20.86 11.60
C TYR A 5 14.06 -21.82 10.41
N HIS A 6 15.20 -21.99 9.71
CA HIS A 6 15.53 -23.22 8.96
C HIS A 6 17.07 -23.39 8.83
N GLY A 7 17.53 -24.64 8.86
CA GLY A 7 18.93 -25.05 8.86
C GLY A 7 19.63 -24.91 7.50
N GLY A 8 20.91 -24.51 7.55
CA GLY A 8 21.79 -24.30 6.41
C GLY A 8 22.12 -22.81 6.18
N ASP A 9 22.91 -22.23 7.08
CA ASP A 9 23.76 -21.02 7.11
C ASP A 9 23.52 -19.77 6.21
N ASP A 10 22.43 -19.67 5.45
CA ASP A 10 22.05 -18.44 4.74
C ASP A 10 20.69 -17.92 5.24
N PHE A 11 20.74 -17.00 6.19
CA PHE A 11 19.55 -16.27 6.66
C PHE A 11 19.01 -15.38 5.53
N ARG A 12 17.94 -15.84 4.85
CA ARG A 12 17.20 -15.00 3.90
C ARG A 12 16.42 -13.93 4.67
N ARG A 13 17.03 -12.77 4.84
CA ARG A 13 16.42 -11.61 5.51
C ARG A 13 15.62 -10.78 4.52
N LEU A 14 14.36 -10.52 4.86
CA LEU A 14 13.60 -9.47 4.21
C LEU A 14 13.94 -8.14 4.91
N THR A 15 14.43 -7.17 4.15
CA THR A 15 14.63 -5.82 4.69
C THR A 15 13.29 -5.11 4.86
N THR A 16 13.20 -4.26 5.87
CA THR A 16 12.03 -3.38 6.10
C THR A 16 11.67 -2.58 4.85
N VAL A 17 12.68 -2.14 4.09
CA VAL A 17 12.51 -1.45 2.81
C VAL A 17 11.82 -2.34 1.77
N ALA A 18 12.26 -3.60 1.62
CA ALA A 18 11.64 -4.55 0.70
C ALA A 18 10.17 -4.84 1.06
N TYR A 19 9.86 -4.94 2.36
CA TYR A 19 8.48 -5.09 2.84
C TYR A 19 7.58 -3.90 2.47
N TYR A 20 8.03 -2.68 2.73
CA TYR A 20 7.25 -1.48 2.44
C TYR A 20 7.10 -1.25 0.93
N ASN A 21 8.12 -1.59 0.14
CA ASN A 21 8.04 -1.55 -1.32
C ASN A 21 7.06 -2.61 -1.86
N ALA A 22 7.11 -3.84 -1.35
CA ALA A 22 6.19 -4.92 -1.77
C ALA A 22 4.74 -4.63 -1.38
N SER A 23 4.52 -4.01 -0.21
CA SER A 23 3.18 -3.57 0.20
C SER A 23 2.73 -2.31 -0.54
N GLY A 24 3.63 -1.56 -1.19
CA GLY A 24 3.32 -0.29 -1.85
C GLY A 24 2.80 0.77 -0.88
N SER A 25 3.06 0.64 0.42
CA SER A 25 2.56 1.53 1.47
C SER A 25 3.10 2.97 1.37
N PRO A 26 4.42 3.19 1.18
CA PRO A 26 4.98 4.55 1.18
C PRO A 26 4.40 5.43 0.07
N GLY A 27 4.31 4.90 -1.15
CA GLY A 27 3.77 5.65 -2.29
C GLY A 27 2.28 5.96 -2.17
N ARG A 28 1.51 5.16 -1.42
CA ARG A 28 0.10 5.46 -1.15
C ARG A 28 -0.05 6.50 -0.06
N MET A 29 0.74 6.40 1.01
CA MET A 29 0.75 7.38 2.08
C MET A 29 1.07 8.79 1.57
N HIS A 30 2.06 8.91 0.67
CA HIS A 30 2.37 10.19 0.03
C HIS A 30 1.18 10.75 -0.78
N LYS A 31 0.54 9.91 -1.59
CA LYS A 31 -0.62 10.34 -2.39
C LYS A 31 -1.80 10.79 -1.54
N GLU A 32 -2.03 10.13 -0.40
CA GLU A 32 -3.07 10.56 0.55
C GLU A 32 -2.73 11.90 1.18
N ASP A 33 -1.47 12.09 1.58
CA ASP A 33 -1.01 13.37 2.13
C ASP A 33 -1.15 14.52 1.11
N ASP A 34 -0.76 14.28 -0.14
CA ASP A 34 -0.96 15.25 -1.24
C ASP A 34 -2.45 15.53 -1.50
N ARG A 35 -3.32 14.54 -1.30
CA ARG A 35 -4.77 14.72 -1.42
C ARG A 35 -5.32 15.56 -0.28
N LYS A 36 -4.84 15.34 0.95
CA LYS A 36 -5.21 16.15 2.12
C LYS A 36 -4.78 17.61 1.96
N ILE A 37 -3.57 17.84 1.45
CA ILE A 37 -3.06 19.19 1.16
C ILE A 37 -3.94 19.89 0.12
N ARG A 38 -4.23 19.24 -1.00
CA ARG A 38 -5.06 19.82 -2.08
C ARG A 38 -6.47 20.19 -1.62
N ASN A 39 -7.01 19.44 -0.67
CA ASN A 39 -8.34 19.68 -0.13
C ASN A 39 -8.34 20.57 1.12
N GLY A 40 -7.18 21.14 1.51
CA GLY A 40 -7.05 22.04 2.65
C GLY A 40 -7.18 21.38 4.03
N LEU A 41 -7.38 20.06 4.10
CA LEU A 41 -7.66 19.35 5.34
C LEU A 41 -6.43 19.16 6.22
N LYS A 42 -5.23 19.15 5.62
CA LYS A 42 -3.99 18.92 6.37
C LYS A 42 -3.73 20.00 7.42
N GLU A 43 -4.06 21.25 7.10
CA GLU A 43 -3.91 22.38 8.03
C GLU A 43 -4.93 22.28 9.17
N ILE A 44 -6.18 21.93 8.85
CA ILE A 44 -7.25 21.74 9.85
C ILE A 44 -6.92 20.59 10.80
N GLU A 45 -6.35 19.49 10.28
CA GLU A 45 -5.88 18.36 11.09
C GLU A 45 -4.65 18.70 11.93
N ALA A 46 -3.71 19.47 11.41
CA ALA A 46 -2.47 19.83 12.11
C ALA A 46 -2.73 20.73 13.31
N ASP A 47 -3.73 21.61 13.23
CA ASP A 47 -4.12 22.48 14.34
C ASP A 47 -4.93 21.77 15.42
N ILE A 48 -5.25 20.46 15.29
CA ILE A 48 -5.99 19.72 16.31
C ILE A 48 -5.23 19.69 17.63
N PRO A 49 -5.73 20.38 18.67
CA PRO A 49 -5.02 20.44 19.93
C PRO A 49 -5.17 19.09 20.64
N THR A 50 -4.06 18.56 21.13
CA THR A 50 -4.07 17.29 21.87
C THR A 50 -4.78 17.48 23.20
N SER A 51 -5.67 16.57 23.57
CA SER A 51 -6.48 16.64 24.80
C SER A 51 -5.66 16.82 26.09
N LYS A 52 -4.37 16.43 26.08
CA LYS A 52 -3.45 16.57 27.21
C LYS A 52 -2.87 17.96 27.41
N THR A 53 -2.81 18.79 26.36
CA THR A 53 -2.08 20.07 26.36
C THR A 53 -2.95 21.27 25.96
N ALA A 54 -4.19 21.01 25.56
CA ALA A 54 -5.11 22.04 25.11
C ALA A 54 -5.74 22.79 26.30
N ASN A 55 -5.69 24.12 26.27
CA ASN A 55 -6.62 24.93 27.06
C ASN A 55 -8.05 24.65 26.58
N VAL A 56 -9.00 24.52 27.52
CA VAL A 56 -10.42 24.23 27.26
C VAL A 56 -11.02 25.18 26.22
N GLU A 57 -10.72 26.48 26.27
CA GLU A 57 -11.25 27.44 25.30
C GLU A 57 -10.71 27.21 23.89
N ARG A 58 -9.41 26.92 23.76
CA ARG A 58 -8.79 26.60 22.47
C ARG A 58 -9.34 25.29 21.91
N PHE A 59 -9.55 24.30 22.78
CA PHE A 59 -10.16 23.04 22.41
C PHE A 59 -11.59 23.23 21.87
N THR A 60 -12.42 24.00 22.57
CA THR A 60 -13.80 24.30 22.14
C THR A 60 -13.83 25.04 20.80
N ARG A 61 -12.98 26.06 20.61
CA ARG A 61 -12.87 26.78 19.33
C ARG A 61 -12.46 25.85 18.19
N HIS A 62 -11.54 24.93 18.45
CA HIS A 62 -11.11 23.98 17.43
C HIS A 62 -12.19 22.97 17.06
N ILE A 63 -12.92 22.48 18.06
CA ILE A 63 -14.10 21.64 17.83
C ILE A 63 -15.12 22.38 16.96
N GLN A 64 -15.44 23.63 17.28
CA GLN A 64 -16.34 24.45 16.46
C GLN A 64 -15.82 24.57 15.02
N TYR A 65 -14.52 24.80 14.84
CA TYR A 65 -13.91 24.90 13.52
C TYR A 65 -14.01 23.58 12.71
N ILE A 66 -13.84 22.42 13.35
CA ILE A 66 -14.07 21.12 12.72
C ILE A 66 -15.53 20.95 12.33
N PHE A 67 -16.47 21.29 13.22
CA PHE A 67 -17.91 21.21 12.95
C PHE A 67 -18.32 22.07 11.75
N THR A 68 -17.77 23.28 11.62
CA THR A 68 -18.02 24.17 10.47
C THR A 68 -17.49 23.61 9.15
N ASN A 69 -16.45 22.76 9.19
CA ASN A 69 -15.84 22.14 8.01
C ASN A 69 -16.22 20.66 7.83
N LEU A 70 -17.24 20.16 8.54
CA LEU A 70 -17.60 18.74 8.54
C LEU A 70 -17.89 18.20 7.15
N ASP A 71 -18.54 18.97 6.30
CA ASP A 71 -18.86 18.54 4.93
C ASP A 71 -17.60 18.26 4.11
N ALA A 72 -16.55 19.07 4.28
CA ALA A 72 -15.26 18.84 3.63
C ALA A 72 -14.59 17.55 4.14
N PHE A 73 -14.69 17.28 5.44
CA PHE A 73 -14.23 16.02 6.03
C PHE A 73 -15.02 14.82 5.52
N PHE A 74 -16.35 14.88 5.50
CA PHE A 74 -17.19 13.78 5.02
C PHE A 74 -16.97 13.49 3.54
N ASN A 75 -16.87 14.52 2.70
CA ASN A 75 -16.56 14.37 1.29
C ASN A 75 -15.16 13.78 1.06
N PHE A 76 -14.20 14.08 1.92
CA PHE A 76 -12.85 13.53 1.81
C PHE A 76 -12.71 12.11 2.31
N TYR A 77 -13.35 11.82 3.45
CA TYR A 77 -13.33 10.54 4.15
C TYR A 77 -14.50 9.63 3.72
N ASP A 78 -14.98 9.83 2.51
CA ASP A 78 -16.04 9.04 1.89
C ASP A 78 -15.59 7.61 1.54
N PHE A 79 -16.38 6.93 0.71
CA PHE A 79 -16.09 5.58 0.21
C PHE A 79 -14.68 5.44 -0.41
N THR A 80 -14.09 6.52 -0.91
CA THR A 80 -12.73 6.53 -1.46
C THR A 80 -11.71 6.14 -0.38
N VAL A 81 -11.87 6.61 0.85
CA VAL A 81 -10.98 6.23 1.97
C VAL A 81 -11.16 4.77 2.35
N ALA A 82 -12.39 4.26 2.34
CA ALA A 82 -12.64 2.83 2.54
C ALA A 82 -11.92 1.98 1.46
N GLU A 83 -11.92 2.43 0.21
CA GLU A 83 -11.19 1.77 -0.89
C GLU A 83 -9.67 1.78 -0.66
N ILE A 84 -9.12 2.89 -0.14
CA ILE A 84 -7.70 3.02 0.17
C ILE A 84 -7.30 2.13 1.34
N ILE A 85 -8.10 2.09 2.40
CA ILE A 85 -7.90 1.19 3.55
C ILE A 85 -7.92 -0.26 3.07
N TRP A 86 -8.90 -0.63 2.23
CA TRP A 86 -8.98 -1.95 1.63
C TRP A 86 -7.74 -2.27 0.79
N LYS A 87 -7.31 -1.35 -0.08
CA LYS A 87 -6.08 -1.47 -0.86
C LYS A 87 -4.89 -1.68 0.08
N ASN A 88 -4.79 -0.97 1.20
CA ASN A 88 -3.70 -1.11 2.18
C ASN A 88 -3.69 -2.49 2.84
N CYS A 89 -4.85 -2.99 3.27
CA CYS A 89 -5.01 -4.36 3.76
C CYS A 89 -4.56 -5.38 2.71
N ARG A 90 -4.99 -5.21 1.45
CA ARG A 90 -4.56 -6.05 0.33
C ARG A 90 -3.07 -5.96 0.05
N GLY A 91 -2.49 -4.76 0.12
CA GLY A 91 -1.06 -4.52 -0.02
C GLY A 91 -0.24 -5.26 1.04
N ARG A 92 -0.74 -5.28 2.28
CA ARG A 92 -0.17 -6.06 3.38
C ARG A 92 -0.26 -7.56 3.13
N GLN A 93 -1.38 -8.07 2.59
CA GLN A 93 -1.48 -9.48 2.19
C GLN A 93 -0.48 -9.82 1.09
N ILE A 94 -0.40 -8.98 0.04
CA ILE A 94 0.56 -9.17 -1.06
C ILE A 94 2.00 -9.15 -0.54
N SER A 95 2.34 -8.24 0.39
CA SER A 95 3.68 -8.23 0.96
C SER A 95 3.94 -9.52 1.71
N LEU A 96 3.03 -9.98 2.57
CA LEU A 96 3.17 -11.26 3.29
C LEU A 96 3.32 -12.46 2.34
N ASP A 97 2.57 -12.52 1.24
CA ASP A 97 2.71 -13.57 0.22
C ASP A 97 4.09 -13.52 -0.44
N VAL A 98 4.57 -12.33 -0.78
CA VAL A 98 5.92 -12.13 -1.34
C VAL A 98 6.98 -12.53 -0.32
N CYS A 99 6.83 -12.18 0.95
CA CYS A 99 7.74 -12.58 2.03
C CYS A 99 7.77 -14.10 2.22
N SER A 100 6.61 -14.74 2.12
CA SER A 100 6.49 -16.20 2.24
C SER A 100 7.14 -16.90 1.05
N ASN A 101 6.96 -16.37 -0.16
CA ASN A 101 7.58 -16.91 -1.37
C ASN A 101 9.11 -16.74 -1.37
N ILE A 102 9.57 -15.50 -1.09
CA ILE A 102 10.74 -15.19 -0.26
C ILE A 102 11.48 -16.35 0.41
N LEU A 103 10.87 -16.76 1.49
CA LEU A 103 11.35 -17.75 2.43
C LEU A 103 11.37 -19.15 1.82
N ILE A 104 10.24 -19.58 1.23
CA ILE A 104 10.00 -20.95 0.77
C ILE A 104 10.77 -21.24 -0.52
N ASN A 105 10.67 -20.37 -1.51
CA ASN A 105 11.17 -20.60 -2.87
C ASN A 105 12.42 -19.75 -3.19
N GLY A 106 12.77 -18.79 -2.33
CA GLY A 106 13.80 -17.79 -2.59
C GLY A 106 13.22 -16.52 -3.21
N SER A 107 14.05 -15.77 -3.93
CA SER A 107 13.58 -14.58 -4.65
C SER A 107 12.63 -14.93 -5.82
N GLU A 108 11.95 -13.93 -6.40
CA GLU A 108 11.14 -14.10 -7.62
C GLU A 108 11.91 -14.82 -8.74
N LYS A 109 13.24 -14.70 -8.77
CA LYS A 109 14.13 -15.41 -9.70
C LYS A 109 14.04 -16.94 -9.58
N TYR A 110 13.66 -17.48 -8.44
CA TYR A 110 13.69 -18.92 -8.16
C TYR A 110 12.30 -19.58 -8.09
N ASP A 111 11.22 -18.79 -8.15
CA ASP A 111 9.84 -19.28 -8.20
C ASP A 111 9.54 -20.06 -9.50
N LYS A 112 9.51 -21.39 -9.38
CA LYS A 112 9.27 -22.33 -10.50
C LYS A 112 7.87 -22.19 -11.09
N ASN A 113 6.85 -21.97 -10.26
CA ASN A 113 5.46 -21.86 -10.69
C ASN A 113 5.22 -20.57 -11.47
N ARG A 114 5.80 -19.47 -10.99
CA ARG A 114 5.74 -18.16 -11.66
C ARG A 114 6.50 -18.17 -12.99
N LYS A 115 7.66 -18.82 -13.06
CA LYS A 115 8.40 -19.04 -14.33
C LYS A 115 7.56 -19.79 -15.36
N LYS A 116 6.90 -20.88 -14.95
CA LYS A 116 5.99 -21.65 -15.83
C LYS A 116 4.87 -20.76 -16.35
N LYS A 117 4.14 -20.05 -15.48
CA LYS A 117 3.07 -19.11 -15.89
C LYS A 117 3.56 -18.03 -16.86
N LYS A 118 4.74 -17.45 -16.65
CA LYS A 118 5.32 -16.42 -17.52
C LYS A 118 5.63 -16.97 -18.92
N LYS A 119 6.21 -18.17 -19.01
CA LYS A 119 6.41 -18.87 -20.29
C LYS A 119 5.09 -19.14 -21.00
N THR A 120 4.08 -19.68 -20.30
CA THR A 120 2.76 -19.95 -20.90
C THR A 120 2.10 -18.69 -21.46
N ARG A 121 2.17 -17.56 -20.73
CA ARG A 121 1.66 -16.27 -21.21
C ARG A 121 2.39 -15.79 -22.47
N LEU A 122 3.72 -15.90 -22.52
CA LEU A 122 4.52 -15.55 -23.70
C LEU A 122 4.14 -16.39 -24.92
N PHE A 123 4.02 -17.71 -24.76
CA PHE A 123 3.59 -18.59 -25.85
C PHE A 123 2.18 -18.26 -26.34
N ARG A 124 1.25 -17.98 -25.42
CA ARG A 124 -0.11 -17.56 -25.78
C ARG A 124 -0.11 -16.23 -26.56
N ARG A 125 0.73 -15.27 -26.16
CA ARG A 125 0.85 -13.97 -26.82
C ARG A 125 1.46 -14.10 -28.22
N LYS A 126 2.52 -14.92 -28.38
CA LYS A 126 3.08 -15.27 -29.70
C LYS A 126 2.04 -15.91 -30.61
N ARG A 127 1.26 -16.88 -30.10
CA ARG A 127 0.18 -17.52 -30.86
C ARG A 127 -0.90 -16.54 -31.31
N MET A 128 -1.23 -15.54 -30.49
CA MET A 128 -2.19 -14.49 -30.86
C MET A 128 -1.62 -13.49 -31.88
N LEU A 129 -0.32 -13.18 -31.82
CA LEU A 129 0.36 -12.34 -32.81
C LEU A 129 0.45 -13.03 -34.17
N ASN A 130 0.87 -14.30 -34.21
CA ASN A 130 0.95 -15.09 -35.45
C ASN A 130 -0.43 -15.31 -36.09
N ARG A 131 -1.52 -15.30 -35.29
CA ARG A 131 -2.90 -15.32 -35.82
C ARG A 131 -3.35 -13.99 -36.41
N ARG A 132 -2.73 -12.88 -36.01
CA ARG A 132 -3.07 -11.52 -36.48
C ARG A 132 -2.28 -11.14 -37.74
N ASN A 133 -1.07 -11.64 -37.89
CA ASN A 133 -0.23 -11.47 -39.08
C ASN A 133 0.23 -12.85 -39.58
N PRO A 134 -0.55 -13.52 -40.45
CA PRO A 134 -0.25 -14.87 -40.92
C PRO A 134 0.80 -14.95 -42.03
N ASP A 135 1.14 -13.83 -42.69
CA ASP A 135 1.92 -13.82 -43.95
C ASP A 135 3.38 -13.32 -43.81
N PHE A 136 3.98 -13.44 -42.62
CA PHE A 136 5.43 -13.38 -42.39
C PHE A 136 5.88 -14.47 -41.41
#